data_AF-A0A316T9C5-F1
#
_entry.id   AF-A0A316T9C5-F1
#
_cell.length_a   1.000
_cell.length_b   1.000
_cell.length_c   1.000
_cell.angle_alpha   90.00
_cell.angle_beta   90.00
_cell.angle_gamma   90.00
#
_symmetry.space_group_name_H-M   'P 1'
#
loop_
_entity.id
_entity.type
_entity.pdbx_description
1 polymer ?
#
loop_
_entity_poly.entity_id
_entity_poly.type
_entity_poly.pdbx_seq_one_letter_code
_entity_poly.pdbx_strand_id
1 'polypeptide(L)'
;LDLGRTRRLFSPAQRKAMRWRDQHCRAEGCTIPAGWCEAHHLDPWANGGNTDLDRGVLLCSWHHHRAHDPTHTAEKLPNGDIRFHRRT
;
A
#
# COMPACT_ATOMS: atom_id res chain seq x y z
N LEU A 1 -16.49 0.94 -5.91
CA LEU A 1 -15.74 1.12 -4.63
C LEU A 1 -14.67 2.20 -4.77
N ASP A 2 -14.52 2.78 -5.96
CA ASP A 2 -13.47 3.70 -6.32
C ASP A 2 -13.89 5.14 -6.06
N LEU A 3 -13.00 5.92 -5.45
CA LEU A 3 -13.29 7.29 -5.00
C LEU A 3 -12.52 8.33 -5.83
N GLY A 4 -11.61 7.89 -6.70
CA GLY A 4 -10.76 8.74 -7.51
C GLY A 4 -10.05 9.78 -6.63
N ARG A 5 -10.24 11.05 -6.99
CA ARG A 5 -9.65 12.20 -6.31
C ARG A 5 -10.57 12.89 -5.30
N THR A 6 -11.80 12.39 -5.10
CA THR A 6 -12.79 13.04 -4.22
C THR A 6 -12.44 12.94 -2.74
N ARG A 7 -11.65 11.93 -2.35
CA ARG A 7 -11.16 11.73 -0.98
C ARG A 7 -9.73 11.24 -1.00
N ARG A 8 -8.90 11.74 -0.07
CA ARG A 8 -7.52 11.28 0.10
C ARG A 8 -7.43 9.92 0.76
N LEU A 9 -8.22 9.67 1.81
CA LEU A 9 -8.12 8.45 2.62
C LEU A 9 -9.06 7.37 2.09
N PHE A 10 -8.57 6.13 2.06
CA PHE A 10 -9.39 4.95 1.77
C PHE A 10 -10.55 4.84 2.76
N SER A 11 -11.74 4.57 2.24
CA SER A 11 -12.94 4.36 3.04
C SER A 11 -12.86 3.07 3.88
N PRO A 12 -13.68 2.93 4.94
CA PRO A 12 -13.76 1.68 5.71
C PRO A 12 -14.06 0.45 4.83
N ALA A 13 -14.92 0.60 3.83
CA ALA A 13 -15.25 -0.48 2.88
C ALA A 13 -14.04 -0.89 2.03
N GLN A 14 -13.29 0.08 1.49
CA GLN A 14 -12.04 -0.21 0.77
C GLN A 14 -11.00 -0.87 1.68
N ARG A 15 -10.84 -0.39 2.92
CA ARG A 15 -9.94 -1.03 3.89
C ARG A 15 -10.34 -2.46 4.19
N LYS A 16 -11.64 -2.75 4.35
CA LYS A 16 -12.13 -4.12 4.54
C LYS A 16 -11.81 -5.00 3.34
N ALA A 17 -12.05 -4.51 2.12
CA ALA A 17 -11.74 -5.24 0.89
C ALA A 17 -10.23 -5.49 0.74
N MET A 18 -9.38 -4.50 1.03
CA MET A 18 -7.92 -4.68 1.05
C MET A 18 -7.48 -5.71 2.08
N ARG A 19 -8.03 -5.72 3.30
CA ARG A 19 -7.69 -6.74 4.31
C ARG A 19 -8.00 -8.15 3.83
N TRP A 20 -9.12 -8.33 3.14
CA TRP A 20 -9.52 -9.63 2.59
C TRP A 20 -8.60 -10.08 1.45
N ARG A 21 -8.27 -9.15 0.53
CA ARG A 21 -7.37 -9.38 -0.61
C ARG A 21 -5.92 -9.65 -0.18
N ASP A 22 -5.39 -8.81 0.69
CA ASP A 22 -3.95 -8.77 0.99
C ASP A 22 -3.55 -9.76 2.08
N GLN A 23 -4.45 -10.06 3.04
CA GLN A 23 -4.31 -11.02 4.17
C GLN A 23 -3.19 -10.67 5.18
N HIS A 24 -2.08 -10.12 4.71
CA HIS A 24 -0.89 -9.68 5.44
C HIS A 24 -0.29 -8.44 4.75
N CYS A 25 0.76 -7.89 5.34
CA CYS A 25 1.59 -6.88 4.70
C CYS A 25 2.06 -7.38 3.34
N ARG A 26 1.95 -6.54 2.31
CA ARG A 26 2.33 -6.88 0.93
C ARG A 26 3.79 -6.56 0.63
N ALA A 27 4.57 -6.12 1.60
CA ALA A 27 6.02 -6.11 1.41
C ALA A 27 6.52 -7.55 1.22
N GLU A 28 7.43 -7.77 0.26
CA GLU A 28 7.91 -9.09 -0.11
C GLU A 28 8.37 -9.89 1.13
N GLY A 29 7.79 -11.09 1.31
CA GLY A 29 8.12 -12.00 2.41
C GLY A 29 7.61 -11.58 3.80
N CYS A 30 6.88 -10.47 3.92
CA CYS A 30 6.35 -10.02 5.20
C CYS A 30 5.05 -10.75 5.57
N THR A 31 4.98 -11.27 6.80
CA THR A 31 3.83 -12.05 7.30
C THR A 31 2.98 -11.32 8.34
N ILE A 32 3.25 -10.03 8.58
CA ILE A 32 2.46 -9.24 9.54
C ILE A 32 0.99 -9.24 9.11
N PRO A 33 0.03 -9.65 9.96
CA PRO A 33 -1.37 -9.76 9.57
C PRO A 33 -1.96 -8.44 9.08
N ALA A 34 -2.88 -8.51 8.11
CA ALA A 34 -3.55 -7.33 7.55
C ALA A 34 -4.25 -6.48 8.61
N GLY A 35 -4.64 -7.08 9.75
CA GLY A 35 -5.15 -6.40 10.94
C GLY A 35 -4.26 -5.25 11.42
N TRP A 36 -2.94 -5.42 11.33
CA TRP A 36 -1.91 -4.50 11.83
C TRP A 36 -1.28 -3.64 10.73
N CYS A 37 -1.90 -3.64 9.55
CA CYS A 37 -1.40 -2.89 8.39
C CYS A 37 -2.15 -1.58 8.16
N GLU A 38 -1.43 -0.65 7.57
CA GLU A 38 -1.86 0.65 7.09
C GLU A 38 -2.15 0.55 5.58
N ALA A 39 -3.12 1.32 5.09
CA ALA A 39 -3.43 1.37 3.66
C ALA A 39 -2.55 2.43 3.01
N HIS A 40 -1.79 2.01 2.00
CA HIS A 40 -0.83 2.81 1.26
C HIS A 40 -1.28 3.00 -0.18
N HIS A 41 -1.09 4.19 -0.74
CA HIS A 41 -1.31 4.45 -2.15
C HIS A 41 -0.08 4.01 -2.96
N LEU A 42 -0.26 3.17 -3.98
CA LEU A 42 0.83 2.79 -4.90
C LEU A 42 1.34 3.98 -5.70
N ASP A 43 0.40 4.80 -6.19
CA ASP A 43 0.67 6.09 -6.82
C ASP A 43 0.46 7.17 -5.75
N PRO A 44 1.51 7.92 -5.33
CA PRO A 44 1.36 8.88 -4.24
C PRO A 44 0.21 9.85 -4.50
N TRP A 45 -0.71 9.96 -3.53
CA TRP A 45 -1.85 10.86 -3.69
C TRP A 45 -1.41 12.32 -3.91
N ALA A 46 -0.31 12.76 -3.29
CA ALA A 46 0.24 14.09 -3.54
C ALA A 46 0.66 14.32 -5.00
N ASN A 47 1.00 13.25 -5.73
CA ASN A 47 1.44 13.29 -7.13
C ASN A 47 0.32 12.93 -8.11
N GLY A 48 -0.94 13.06 -7.70
CA GLY A 48 -2.10 12.82 -8.57
C GLY A 48 -2.68 11.40 -8.51
N GLY A 49 -2.16 10.52 -7.64
CA GLY A 49 -2.73 9.18 -7.45
C GLY A 49 -4.19 9.21 -6.97
N ASN A 50 -4.93 8.15 -7.30
CA ASN A 50 -6.34 7.97 -6.95
C ASN A 50 -6.52 7.10 -5.69
N THR A 51 -7.62 7.32 -4.99
CA THR A 51 -8.10 6.47 -3.90
C THR A 51 -9.07 5.42 -4.45
N ASP A 52 -8.55 4.56 -5.32
CA ASP A 52 -9.27 3.45 -5.95
C ASP A 52 -8.80 2.12 -5.33
N LEU A 53 -9.67 1.11 -5.31
CA LEU A 53 -9.40 -0.10 -4.51
C LEU A 53 -8.17 -0.88 -5.00
N ASP A 54 -7.93 -0.88 -6.32
CA ASP A 54 -6.78 -1.51 -6.98
C ASP A 54 -5.48 -0.70 -6.83
N ARG A 55 -5.59 0.58 -6.43
CA ARG A 55 -4.46 1.50 -6.17
C ARG A 55 -4.01 1.55 -4.73
N GLY A 56 -4.75 0.91 -3.83
CA GLY A 56 -4.36 0.72 -2.44
C GLY A 56 -3.64 -0.61 -2.21
N VAL A 57 -2.69 -0.63 -1.27
CA VAL A 57 -2.00 -1.84 -0.78
C VAL A 57 -1.84 -1.77 0.73
N LEU A 58 -1.87 -2.92 1.43
CA LEU A 58 -1.57 -2.97 2.85
C LEU A 58 -0.08 -3.15 3.15
N LEU A 59 0.46 -2.28 4.01
CA LEU A 59 1.82 -2.38 4.55
C LEU A 59 1.79 -2.31 6.07
N CYS A 60 2.60 -3.10 6.76
CA CYS A 60 2.80 -2.91 8.20
C CYS A 60 3.49 -1.57 8.47
N SER A 61 3.40 -1.05 9.69
CA SER A 61 3.92 0.29 10.00
C SER A 61 5.39 0.48 9.57
N TRP A 62 6.25 -0.52 9.78
CA TRP A 62 7.66 -0.45 9.35
C TRP A 62 7.82 -0.31 7.83
N HIS A 63 7.11 -1.13 7.04
CA HIS A 63 7.17 -1.06 5.58
C HIS A 63 6.44 0.17 5.01
N HIS A 64 5.39 0.65 5.70
CA HIS A 64 4.71 1.87 5.33
C HIS A 64 5.65 3.08 5.42
N HIS A 65 6.42 3.18 6.51
CA HIS A 65 7.47 4.20 6.62
C HIS A 65 8.57 4.03 5.58
N ARG A 66 9.01 2.78 5.31
CA ARG A 66 10.01 2.53 4.25
C ARG A 66 9.52 2.97 2.86
N ALA A 67 8.23 2.83 2.55
CA ALA A 67 7.68 3.30 1.28
C ALA A 67 7.75 4.82 1.10
N HIS A 68 7.90 5.57 2.19
CA HIS A 68 8.10 7.01 2.19
C HIS A 68 9.57 7.42 2.37
N ASP A 69 10.48 6.47 2.59
CA ASP A 69 11.90 6.75 2.79
C ASP A 69 12.58 7.07 1.43
N PRO A 70 13.13 8.29 1.25
CA PRO A 70 13.75 8.69 0.00
C PRO A 70 15.03 7.91 -0.32
N THR A 71 15.61 7.19 0.64
CA THR A 71 16.78 6.32 0.44
C THR A 71 16.40 4.94 -0.10
N HIS A 72 15.10 4.66 -0.27
CA HIS A 72 14.61 3.40 -0.81
C HIS A 72 13.77 3.61 -2.08
N THR A 73 13.76 2.59 -2.94
CA THR A 73 12.80 2.41 -4.04
C THR A 73 11.84 1.30 -3.67
N ALA A 74 10.63 1.37 -4.22
CA ALA A 74 9.61 0.34 -4.10
C ALA A 74 9.29 -0.18 -5.51
N GLU A 75 9.52 -1.47 -5.74
CA GLU A 75 9.18 -2.17 -6.97
C GLU A 75 7.95 -3.05 -6.71
N LYS A 76 6.94 -2.97 -7.57
CA LYS A 76 5.79 -3.87 -7.51
C LYS A 76 6.10 -5.15 -8.30
N LEU A 77 6.09 -6.28 -7.61
CA LEU A 77 6.31 -7.60 -8.19
C LEU A 77 5.05 -8.13 -8.91
N PRO A 78 5.18 -9.13 -9.80
CA PRO A 78 4.03 -9.71 -10.53
C PRO A 78 2.93 -10.29 -9.64
N ASN A 79 3.28 -10.78 -8.45
CA ASN A 79 2.32 -11.29 -7.46
C ASN A 79 1.57 -10.17 -6.72
N GLY A 80 1.94 -8.90 -6.94
CA GLY A 80 1.38 -7.72 -6.31
C GLY A 80 2.09 -7.28 -5.03
N ASP A 81 3.13 -7.99 -4.60
CA ASP A 81 3.96 -7.59 -3.46
C ASP A 81 4.90 -6.45 -3.81
N ILE A 82 5.41 -5.77 -2.79
CA ILE A 82 6.31 -4.63 -2.90
C ILE A 82 7.68 -5.04 -2.40
N ARG A 83 8.67 -5.04 -3.29
CA ARG A 83 10.07 -5.19 -2.96
C ARG A 83 10.70 -3.83 -2.72
N PHE A 84 11.45 -3.69 -1.64
CA PHE A 84 12.18 -2.47 -1.34
C PHE A 84 13.68 -2.64 -1.60
N HIS A 85 14.27 -1.70 -2.32
CA HIS A 85 15.71 -1.64 -2.56
C HIS A 85 16.29 -0.31 -2.08
N ARG A 86 17.44 -0.32 -1.43
CA ARG A 86 18.15 0.91 -1.10
C ARG A 86 18.67 1.56 -2.39
N ARG A 87 18.43 2.87 -2.55
CA ARG A 87 19.03 3.68 -3.61
C ARG A 87 20.52 3.80 -3.32
N THR A 88 21.34 3.31 -4.25
CA THR A 88 22.79 3.56 -4.28
C THR A 88 23.10 4.90 -4.91
#